data_AF-A0A957YIF1-F1
#
_entry.id   AF-A0A957YIF1-F1
#
_cell.length_a   1.000
_cell.length_b   1.000
_cell.length_c   1.000
_cell.angle_alpha   90.00
_cell.angle_beta   90.00
_cell.angle_gamma   90.00
#
_symmetry.space_group_name_H-M   'P 1'
#
loop_
_entity.id
_entity.type
_entity.pdbx_description
1 polymer ?
#
loop_
_entity_poly.entity_id
_entity_poly.type
_entity_poly.pdbx_seq_one_letter_code
_entity_poly.pdbx_strand_id
1 'polypeptide(L)'
;MTTLHFDTDAGRTASSSLANACNNFDSELINLTKQVNNLVGSEWMGNSATQFQNQFQGWSHKMRLLISELESMRQQLDQEIAEWEAAASALD
;
A
#
# COMPACT_ATOMS: atom_id res chain seq x y z
N MET A 1 -1.38 5.71 36.10
CA MET A 1 -2.33 5.41 35.02
C MET A 1 -1.84 6.17 33.81
N THR A 2 -1.35 5.48 32.78
CA THR A 2 -1.08 6.13 31.49
C THR A 2 -2.42 6.61 30.95
N THR A 3 -2.58 7.91 30.72
CA THR A 3 -3.80 8.46 30.13
C THR A 3 -3.95 7.82 28.75
N LEU A 4 -4.97 6.97 28.59
CA LEU A 4 -5.35 6.44 27.29
C LEU A 4 -5.86 7.64 26.49
N HIS A 5 -5.08 8.10 25.51
CA HIS A 5 -5.41 9.25 24.67
C HIS A 5 -5.18 8.87 23.22
N PHE A 6 -6.23 9.02 22.42
CA PHE A 6 -6.17 8.85 20.98
C PHE A 6 -6.80 10.08 20.31
N ASP A 7 -6.01 10.78 19.52
CA ASP A 7 -6.48 11.87 18.66
C ASP A 7 -7.00 11.26 17.36
N THR A 8 -8.32 11.13 17.27
CA THR A 8 -9.02 10.51 16.13
C THR A 8 -8.82 11.31 14.84
N ASP A 9 -8.62 12.63 14.90
CA ASP A 9 -8.36 13.47 13.73
C ASP A 9 -6.94 13.24 13.19
N ALA A 10 -5.96 13.11 14.07
CA ALA A 10 -4.61 12.69 13.70
C ALA A 10 -4.62 11.26 13.10
N GLY A 11 -5.40 10.35 13.69
CA GLY A 11 -5.63 9.00 13.17
C GLY A 11 -6.21 9.00 11.74
N ARG A 12 -7.27 9.78 11.49
CA ARG A 12 -7.90 9.93 10.16
C ARG A 12 -6.91 10.49 9.13
N THR A 13 -6.07 11.42 9.54
CA THR A 13 -5.01 11.99 8.68
C THR A 13 -3.98 10.92 8.29
N ALA A 14 -3.55 10.10 9.25
CA ALA A 14 -2.64 8.99 8.99
C ALA A 14 -3.28 7.93 8.07
N SER A 15 -4.53 7.52 8.33
CA SER A 15 -5.26 6.58 7.48
C SER A 15 -5.38 7.08 6.02
N SER A 16 -5.73 8.36 5.84
CA SER A 16 -5.80 8.99 4.52
C SER A 16 -4.44 8.96 3.80
N SER A 17 -3.36 9.20 4.53
CA SER A 17 -1.99 9.15 3.99
C SER A 17 -1.60 7.73 3.56
N LEU A 18 -1.99 6.71 4.34
CA LEU A 18 -1.79 5.30 4.00
C LEU A 18 -2.58 4.90 2.74
N ALA A 19 -3.86 5.31 2.64
CA ALA A 19 -4.67 5.09 1.44
C ALA A 19 -4.01 5.68 0.19
N ASN A 20 -3.53 6.92 0.29
CA ASN A 20 -2.84 7.59 -0.80
C ASN A 20 -1.55 6.86 -1.19
N ALA A 21 -0.78 6.37 -0.21
CA ALA A 21 0.42 5.58 -0.48
C ALA A 21 0.10 4.27 -1.22
N CYS A 22 -0.93 3.52 -0.79
CA CYS A 22 -1.39 2.31 -1.50
C CYS A 22 -1.72 2.60 -2.97
N ASN A 23 -2.54 3.63 -3.23
CA ASN A 23 -2.94 4.01 -4.58
C ASN A 23 -1.76 4.43 -5.46
N ASN A 24 -0.82 5.20 -4.89
CA ASN A 24 0.37 5.64 -5.59
C ASN A 24 1.28 4.45 -5.93
N PHE A 25 1.51 3.54 -5.00
CA PHE A 25 2.33 2.36 -5.24
C PHE A 25 1.73 1.42 -6.29
N ASP A 26 0.42 1.17 -6.26
CA ASP A 26 -0.22 0.32 -7.27
C ASP A 26 -0.16 0.98 -8.66
N SER A 27 -0.41 2.29 -8.74
CA SER A 27 -0.32 3.05 -9.99
C SER A 27 1.09 3.02 -10.59
N GLU A 28 2.11 3.25 -9.76
CA GLU A 28 3.51 3.19 -10.20
C GLU A 28 3.92 1.77 -10.59
N LEU A 29 3.46 0.74 -9.87
CA LEU A 29 3.75 -0.64 -10.23
C LEU A 29 3.14 -1.02 -11.59
N ILE A 30 1.92 -0.57 -11.86
CA ILE A 30 1.27 -0.74 -13.17
C ILE A 30 2.08 -0.03 -14.26
N ASN A 31 2.52 1.20 -14.01
CA ASN A 31 3.33 1.98 -14.95
C ASN A 31 4.67 1.29 -15.27
N LEU A 32 5.41 0.88 -14.24
CA LEU A 32 6.67 0.15 -14.40
C LEU A 32 6.49 -1.17 -15.14
N THR A 33 5.41 -1.90 -14.83
CA THR A 33 5.10 -3.16 -15.52
C THR A 33 4.87 -2.94 -17.02
N LYS A 34 4.16 -1.88 -17.39
CA LYS A 34 3.97 -1.50 -18.80
C LYS A 34 5.31 -1.14 -19.47
N GLN A 35 6.14 -0.34 -18.81
CA GLN A 35 7.44 0.06 -19.36
C GLN A 35 8.37 -1.15 -19.58
N VAL A 36 8.43 -2.07 -18.61
CA VAL A 36 9.24 -3.29 -18.73
C VAL A 36 8.72 -4.21 -19.83
N ASN A 37 7.41 -4.39 -19.93
CA ASN A 37 6.82 -5.21 -21.00
C ASN A 37 6.97 -4.58 -22.39
N ASN A 38 7.02 -3.25 -22.48
CA ASN A 38 7.31 -2.57 -23.74
C ASN A 38 8.78 -2.74 -24.12
N LEU A 39 9.71 -2.70 -23.16
CA LEU A 39 11.14 -2.87 -23.40
C LEU A 39 11.50 -4.32 -23.77
N VAL A 40 11.06 -5.29 -22.98
CA VAL A 40 11.39 -6.71 -23.15
C VAL A 40 10.54 -7.32 -24.27
N GLY A 41 11.19 -7.92 -25.25
CA GLY A 41 10.52 -8.57 -26.39
C GLY A 41 10.31 -7.64 -27.60
N SER A 42 10.62 -6.35 -27.48
CA SER A 42 10.71 -5.43 -28.63
C SER A 42 12.13 -4.87 -28.78
N GLU A 43 12.48 -3.84 -28.01
CA GLU A 43 13.76 -3.14 -28.04
C GLU A 43 14.89 -3.97 -27.41
N TRP A 44 14.55 -4.82 -26.42
CA TRP A 44 15.48 -5.71 -25.75
C TRP A 44 15.04 -7.17 -25.91
N MET A 45 15.84 -7.92 -26.67
CA MET A 45 15.62 -9.33 -26.95
C MET A 45 16.80 -10.19 -26.50
N GLY A 46 16.53 -11.46 -26.18
CA GLY A 46 17.53 -12.46 -25.83
C GLY A 46 17.45 -12.92 -24.37
N ASN A 47 18.33 -13.86 -24.00
CA ASN A 47 18.27 -14.55 -22.70
C ASN A 47 18.38 -13.62 -21.49
N SER A 48 19.11 -12.51 -21.62
CA SER A 48 19.24 -11.53 -20.53
C SER A 48 17.94 -10.75 -20.30
N ALA A 49 17.19 -10.43 -21.37
CA ALA A 49 15.89 -9.77 -21.30
C ALA A 49 14.86 -10.63 -20.57
N THR A 50 14.80 -11.93 -20.94
CA THR A 50 13.91 -12.90 -20.28
C THR A 50 14.26 -13.07 -18.80
N GLN A 51 15.56 -13.17 -18.47
CA GLN A 51 16.00 -13.27 -17.07
C GLN A 51 15.59 -12.04 -16.24
N PHE A 52 15.77 -10.84 -16.79
CA PHE A 52 15.33 -9.62 -16.14
C PHE A 52 13.82 -9.57 -15.96
N GLN A 53 13.04 -9.92 -16.99
CA GLN A 53 11.57 -9.96 -16.91
C GLN A 53 11.09 -10.90 -15.81
N ASN A 54 11.69 -12.09 -15.69
CA ASN A 54 11.35 -13.03 -14.62
C ASN A 54 11.67 -12.46 -13.23
N GLN A 55 12.83 -11.81 -13.06
CA GLN A 55 13.19 -11.15 -11.81
C GLN A 55 12.22 -10.00 -11.48
N PHE A 56 11.88 -9.18 -12.48
CA PHE A 56 10.94 -8.09 -12.33
C PHE A 56 9.54 -8.57 -11.95
N GLN A 57 9.04 -9.63 -12.57
CA GLN A 57 7.76 -10.25 -12.20
C GLN A 57 7.77 -10.73 -10.75
N GLY A 58 8.84 -11.42 -10.33
CA GLY A 58 9.01 -11.84 -8.95
C GLY A 58 9.03 -10.68 -7.95
N TRP A 59 9.74 -9.59 -8.29
CA TRP A 59 9.73 -8.37 -7.47
C TRP A 59 8.36 -7.69 -7.44
N SER A 60 7.67 -7.57 -8.58
CA SER A 60 6.35 -6.95 -8.68
C SER A 60 5.31 -7.68 -7.82
N HIS A 61 5.40 -9.01 -7.75
CA HIS A 61 4.55 -9.81 -6.88
C HIS A 61 4.79 -9.49 -5.39
N LYS A 62 6.05 -9.39 -4.96
CA LYS A 62 6.41 -8.99 -3.59
C LYS A 62 5.89 -7.59 -3.26
N MET A 63 5.98 -6.64 -4.19
CA MET A 63 5.43 -5.30 -4.01
C MET A 63 3.91 -5.32 -3.79
N ARG A 64 3.17 -6.15 -4.55
CA ARG A 64 1.71 -6.30 -4.34
C ARG A 64 1.37 -6.85 -2.95
N LEU A 65 2.18 -7.78 -2.43
CA LEU A 65 2.00 -8.29 -1.07
C LEU A 65 2.22 -7.18 -0.02
N LEU A 66 3.26 -6.36 -0.18
CA LEU A 66 3.52 -5.23 0.71
C LEU A 66 2.42 -4.16 0.66
N ILE A 67 1.89 -3.86 -0.53
CA ILE A 67 0.73 -2.94 -0.69
C ILE A 67 -0.49 -3.51 0.07
N SER A 68 -0.75 -4.82 -0.04
CA SER A 68 -1.86 -5.46 0.67
C SER A 68 -1.67 -5.45 2.19
N GLU A 69 -0.44 -5.58 2.68
CA GLU A 69 -0.12 -5.48 4.11
C GLU A 69 -0.33 -4.05 4.63
N LEU A 70 0.09 -3.05 3.84
CA LEU A 70 -0.16 -1.63 4.14
C LEU A 70 -1.65 -1.31 4.21
N GLU A 71 -2.44 -1.85 3.29
CA GLU A 71 -3.90 -1.70 3.28
C GLU A 71 -4.54 -2.35 4.53
N SER A 72 -4.04 -3.51 4.96
CA SER A 72 -4.49 -4.16 6.20
C SER A 72 -4.20 -3.31 7.44
N MET A 73 -3.00 -2.73 7.54
CA MET A 73 -2.66 -1.82 8.65
C MET A 73 -3.54 -0.57 8.65
N ARG A 74 -3.85 -0.01 7.47
CA ARG A 74 -4.80 1.10 7.33
C ARG A 74 -6.18 0.73 7.86
N GLN A 75 -6.69 -0.44 7.50
CA GLN A 75 -8.00 -0.92 7.97
C GLN A 75 -8.04 -1.13 9.48
N GLN A 76 -6.96 -1.63 10.08
CA GLN A 76 -6.84 -1.75 11.53
C GLN A 76 -6.89 -0.37 12.21
N LEU A 77 -6.20 0.63 11.64
CA LEU A 77 -6.27 2.01 12.15
C LEU A 77 -7.70 2.60 12.03
N ASP A 78 -8.38 2.36 10.90
CA ASP A 78 -9.78 2.79 10.73
C ASP A 78 -10.71 2.15 11.76
N GLN A 79 -10.49 0.87 12.08
CA GLN A 79 -11.25 0.18 13.12
C GLN A 79 -11.02 0.81 14.49
N GLU A 80 -9.77 1.05 14.88
CA GLU A 80 -9.44 1.71 16.15
C GLU A 80 -10.07 3.10 16.25
N ILE A 81 -10.03 3.89 15.18
CA ILE A 81 -10.72 5.19 15.13
C ILE A 81 -12.21 5.04 15.43
N ALA A 82 -12.89 4.08 14.79
CA ALA A 82 -14.31 3.86 15.02
C ALA A 82 -14.63 3.42 16.45
N GLU A 83 -13.80 2.56 17.05
CA GLU A 83 -13.96 2.10 18.43
C GLU A 83 -13.80 3.24 19.44
N TRP A 84 -12.81 4.11 19.22
CA TRP A 84 -12.59 5.30 20.06
C TRP A 84 -13.70 6.35 19.93
N GLU A 85 -14.17 6.62 18.72
CA GLU A 85 -15.29 7.55 18.47
C GLU A 85 -16.60 7.05 19.09
N ALA A 86 -16.85 5.74 19.03
CA ALA A 86 -18.01 5.12 19.67
C ALA A 86 -17.92 5.19 21.21
N ALA A 87 -16.74 4.94 21.79
CA ALA A 87 -16.54 5.03 23.23
C ALA A 87 -16.70 6.47 23.75
N ALA A 88 -16.18 7.46 23.03
CA ALA A 88 -16.34 8.88 23.36
C ALA A 88 -17.83 9.29 23.32
N SER A 89 -18.54 8.89 22.25
CA SER A 89 -19.97 9.19 22.09
C SER A 89 -20.87 8.53 23.14
N ALA A 90 -20.41 7.45 23.79
CA ALA A 90 -21.14 6.77 24.86
C ALA A 90 -20.93 7.41 26.24
N LEU A 91 -19.96 8.33 26.37
CA LEU A 91 -19.63 9.05 27.59
C LEU A 91 -20.24 10.46 27.64
N ASP A 92 -20.71 10.97 26.51
CA ASP A 92 -21.51 12.21 26.37
C ASP A 92 -23.01 11.93 26.56
#